data_AF-A0A3Q0ITM3-F1
#
_entry.id   AF-A0A3Q0ITM3-F1
#
_cell.length_a   1.000
_cell.length_b   1.000
_cell.length_c   1.000
_cell.angle_alpha   90.00
_cell.angle_beta   90.00
_cell.angle_gamma   90.00
#
_symmetry.space_group_name_H-M   'P 1'
#
loop_
_entity.id
_entity.type
_entity.pdbx_description
1 polymer ?
#
loop_
_entity_poly.entity_id
_entity_poly.type
_entity_poly.pdbx_seq_one_letter_code
_entity_poly.pdbx_strand_id
1 'polypeptide(L)'
;MSDPLSFCCNKKCFSQCQETDLSEIFTNFLTKSKLEQDCYLSSCMVKVPLKRCIPNPKTKNRTNQWQYVLRNKGEQTKVCRHLFLKVFQIKEKRLRIIQNKLLSNSSFKDRRALPKNADAFILLKEHVGTMLSSSNDSTKTTKNRKLSFKNPGMSLQKLFVLFKDYYRNKTKRTLDLSYKTYCKYFKDHYETFFQNM
;
A
#
# COMPACT_ATOMS: atom_id res chain seq x y z
N MET A 1 -24.76 14.36 -34.10
CA MET A 1 -24.15 13.67 -32.95
C MET A 1 -23.14 14.62 -32.32
N SER A 2 -23.42 15.14 -31.13
CA SER A 2 -22.55 16.10 -30.44
C SER A 2 -21.40 15.35 -29.76
N ASP A 3 -20.17 15.56 -30.23
CA ASP A 3 -18.97 14.94 -29.65
C ASP A 3 -18.88 15.18 -28.13
N PRO A 4 -18.89 14.13 -27.29
CA PRO A 4 -18.81 14.26 -25.82
C PRO A 4 -17.44 14.77 -25.30
N LEU A 5 -16.58 15.21 -26.21
CA LEU A 5 -15.21 15.64 -25.99
C LEU A 5 -15.01 17.17 -26.08
N SER A 6 -16.01 17.92 -26.56
CA SER A 6 -15.86 19.35 -26.89
C SER A 6 -15.75 20.32 -25.69
N PHE A 7 -16.08 19.89 -24.46
CA PHE A 7 -16.04 20.77 -23.28
C PHE A 7 -15.20 20.19 -22.12
N CYS A 8 -13.86 20.33 -22.15
CA CYS A 8 -13.01 20.05 -20.95
C CYS A 8 -12.78 21.29 -20.07
N CYS A 9 -12.61 22.48 -20.67
CA CYS A 9 -12.38 23.73 -19.95
C CYS A 9 -12.37 24.93 -20.91
N ASN A 10 -12.39 26.15 -20.36
CA ASN A 10 -12.23 27.41 -21.10
C ASN A 10 -10.92 27.49 -21.91
N LYS A 11 -9.91 26.70 -21.54
CA LYS A 11 -8.63 26.61 -22.26
C LYS A 11 -8.64 25.61 -23.43
N LYS A 12 -9.77 24.95 -23.69
CA LYS A 12 -9.96 23.97 -24.77
C LYS A 12 -8.81 22.94 -24.86
N CYS A 13 -8.31 22.43 -23.73
CA CYS A 13 -7.14 21.54 -23.73
C CYS A 13 -7.31 20.30 -24.63
N PHE A 14 -8.54 19.85 -24.87
CA PHE A 14 -8.80 18.73 -25.77
C PHE A 14 -8.40 19.06 -27.22
N SER A 15 -8.67 20.27 -27.72
CA SER A 15 -8.29 20.68 -29.08
C SER A 15 -6.79 20.95 -29.23
N GLN A 16 -6.04 20.96 -28.13
CA GLN A 16 -4.58 21.13 -28.12
C GLN A 16 -3.83 19.79 -28.16
N CYS A 17 -4.55 18.67 -28.08
CA CYS A 17 -3.97 17.34 -28.11
C CYS A 17 -4.50 16.58 -29.33
N GLN A 18 -3.61 15.92 -30.07
CA GLN A 18 -4.05 15.02 -31.13
C GLN A 18 -4.62 13.74 -30.52
N GLU A 19 -5.70 13.22 -31.10
CA GLU A 19 -6.36 12.00 -30.60
C GLU A 19 -5.43 10.78 -30.66
N THR A 20 -4.60 10.70 -31.69
CA THR A 20 -3.56 9.67 -31.85
C THR A 20 -2.59 9.66 -30.68
N ASP A 21 -2.11 10.84 -30.25
CA ASP A 21 -1.22 10.98 -29.09
C ASP A 21 -1.92 10.56 -27.80
N LEU A 22 -3.18 10.93 -27.61
CA LEU A 22 -3.95 10.54 -26.42
C LEU A 22 -4.14 9.02 -26.34
N SER A 23 -4.40 8.38 -27.48
CA SER A 23 -4.53 6.93 -27.58
C SER A 23 -3.21 6.21 -27.30
N GLU A 24 -2.10 6.72 -27.83
CA GLU A 24 -0.74 6.20 -27.57
C GLU A 24 -0.38 6.30 -26.08
N ILE A 25 -0.60 7.47 -25.47
CA ILE A 25 -0.38 7.71 -24.03
C ILE A 25 -1.20 6.72 -23.20
N PHE A 26 -2.49 6.57 -23.51
CA PHE A 26 -3.39 5.71 -22.76
C PHE A 26 -3.00 4.23 -22.90
N THR A 27 -2.69 3.78 -24.11
CA THR A 27 -2.24 2.41 -24.37
C THR A 27 -0.97 2.09 -23.60
N ASN A 28 0.03 2.98 -23.64
CA ASN A 28 1.26 2.87 -22.87
C ASN A 28 1.03 2.92 -21.35
N PHE A 29 -0.01 3.60 -20.89
CA PHE A 29 -0.39 3.63 -19.49
C PHE A 29 -1.03 2.30 -19.04
N LEU A 30 -1.88 1.71 -19.87
CA LEU A 30 -2.56 0.45 -19.54
C LEU A 30 -1.63 -0.76 -19.45
N THR A 31 -0.54 -0.78 -20.21
CA THR A 31 0.44 -1.89 -20.17
C THR A 31 1.23 -1.95 -18.86
N LYS A 32 1.14 -0.92 -18.01
CA LYS A 32 1.88 -0.81 -16.74
C LYS A 32 1.14 -1.47 -15.59
N SER A 33 1.90 -2.02 -14.64
CA SER A 33 1.36 -2.45 -13.35
C SER A 33 0.76 -1.27 -12.59
N LYS A 34 -0.12 -1.55 -11.62
CA LYS A 34 -0.76 -0.49 -10.81
C LYS A 34 0.25 0.45 -10.12
N LEU A 35 1.37 -0.09 -9.64
CA LEU A 35 2.42 0.71 -9.01
C LEU A 35 3.09 1.64 -10.02
N GLU A 36 3.45 1.10 -11.19
CA GLU A 36 4.06 1.87 -12.28
C GLU A 36 3.10 2.93 -12.83
N GLN A 37 1.81 2.62 -12.92
CA GLN A 37 0.77 3.59 -13.26
C GLN A 37 0.71 4.73 -12.26
N ASP A 38 0.71 4.44 -10.96
CA ASP A 38 0.69 5.48 -9.91
C ASP A 38 1.97 6.33 -9.96
N CYS A 39 3.13 5.71 -10.18
CA CYS A 39 4.39 6.42 -10.40
C CYS A 39 4.33 7.31 -11.63
N TYR A 40 3.82 6.80 -12.75
CA TYR A 40 3.68 7.55 -14.00
C TYR A 40 2.76 8.76 -13.82
N LEU A 41 1.56 8.56 -13.24
CA LEU A 41 0.64 9.64 -12.91
C LEU A 41 1.29 10.68 -11.99
N SER A 42 2.09 10.26 -11.02
CA SER A 42 2.81 11.18 -10.13
C SER A 42 3.81 12.05 -10.90
N SER A 43 4.51 11.49 -11.89
CA SER A 43 5.45 12.23 -12.74
C SER A 43 4.78 13.26 -13.65
N CYS A 44 3.50 13.07 -13.93
CA CYS A 44 2.65 13.98 -14.70
C CYS A 44 2.00 15.08 -13.85
N MET A 45 2.38 15.21 -12.58
CA MET A 45 1.78 16.14 -11.63
C MET A 45 2.85 17.02 -11.00
N VAL A 46 2.62 18.33 -11.04
CA VAL A 46 3.51 19.30 -10.41
C VAL A 46 2.71 20.13 -9.40
N LYS A 47 3.24 20.21 -8.18
CA LYS A 47 2.71 21.10 -7.16
C LYS A 47 3.09 22.54 -7.51
N VAL A 48 2.10 23.42 -7.58
CA VAL A 48 2.29 24.84 -7.89
C VAL A 48 1.80 25.68 -6.70
N PRO A 49 2.55 26.72 -6.29
CA PRO A 49 2.08 27.63 -5.26
C PRO A 49 0.80 28.34 -5.70
N LEU A 50 -0.08 28.65 -4.75
CA LEU A 50 -1.27 29.44 -5.02
C LEU A 50 -0.86 30.85 -5.44
N LYS A 51 -1.26 31.27 -6.64
CA LYS A 51 -0.97 32.62 -7.15
C LYS A 51 -1.79 33.73 -6.46
N ARG A 52 -2.80 33.39 -5.66
CA ARG A 52 -3.66 34.37 -4.96
C ARG A 52 -3.98 33.89 -3.55
N CYS A 53 -3.55 34.64 -2.54
CA CYS A 53 -4.14 34.56 -1.20
C CYS A 53 -5.43 35.38 -1.25
N ILE A 54 -6.57 34.74 -1.04
CA ILE A 54 -7.82 35.47 -0.83
C ILE A 54 -7.79 35.97 0.62
N PRO A 55 -7.89 37.28 0.88
CA PRO A 55 -7.77 37.85 2.24
C PRO A 55 -8.91 37.47 3.20
N ASN A 56 -9.85 36.61 2.81
CA ASN A 56 -10.95 36.15 3.65
C ASN A 56 -11.20 34.63 3.46
N PRO A 57 -10.64 33.75 4.31
CA PRO A 57 -10.68 32.31 4.12
C PRO A 57 -11.94 31.72 4.78
N LYS A 58 -13.14 32.18 4.44
CA LYS A 58 -14.35 31.61 5.06
C LYS A 58 -14.69 30.22 4.55
N THR A 59 -14.18 29.78 3.40
CA THR A 59 -14.45 28.42 2.90
C THR A 59 -13.41 27.96 1.88
N LYS A 60 -12.80 26.80 2.15
CA LYS A 60 -11.91 25.97 1.29
C LYS A 60 -10.40 26.19 1.48
N ASN A 61 -9.86 25.48 2.47
CA ASN A 61 -8.43 25.20 2.71
C ASN A 61 -7.77 24.36 1.60
N ARG A 62 -7.83 24.79 0.34
CA ARG A 62 -6.92 24.21 -0.67
C ARG A 62 -5.62 24.99 -0.60
N THR A 63 -4.69 24.51 0.21
CA THR A 63 -3.34 25.10 0.38
C THR A 63 -2.43 24.92 -0.84
N ASN A 64 -2.80 24.04 -1.78
CA ASN A 64 -1.96 23.69 -2.93
C ASN A 64 -2.77 23.66 -4.23
N GLN A 65 -2.18 24.19 -5.30
CA GLN A 65 -2.67 24.03 -6.67
C GLN A 65 -1.83 22.95 -7.38
N TRP A 66 -2.48 22.14 -8.21
CA TRP A 66 -1.80 21.10 -9.00
C TRP A 66 -1.87 21.47 -10.48
N GLN A 67 -0.73 21.37 -11.15
CA GLN A 67 -0.62 21.41 -12.61
C GLN A 67 -0.46 19.98 -13.12
N TYR A 68 -1.21 19.64 -14.17
CA TYR A 68 -1.18 18.34 -14.81
C TYR A 68 -0.54 18.48 -16.19
N VAL A 69 0.30 17.51 -16.54
CA VAL A 69 0.95 17.45 -17.85
C VAL A 69 0.76 16.07 -18.47
N LEU A 70 0.49 16.03 -19.77
CA LEU A 70 0.60 14.82 -20.57
C LEU A 70 2.01 14.77 -21.16
N ARG A 71 2.62 13.57 -21.14
CA ARG A 71 3.97 13.35 -21.67
C ARG A 71 3.87 12.42 -22.86
N ASN A 72 4.23 12.89 -24.06
CA ASN A 72 4.38 12.05 -25.25
C ASN A 72 5.67 12.40 -25.98
N LYS A 73 6.44 11.40 -26.43
CA LYS A 73 7.65 11.59 -27.28
C LYS A 73 8.63 12.68 -26.80
N GLY A 74 8.76 12.86 -25.48
CA GLY A 74 9.63 13.87 -24.86
C GLY A 74 8.99 15.25 -24.67
N GLU A 75 7.82 15.50 -25.25
CA GLU A 75 7.07 16.74 -25.07
C GLU A 75 6.16 16.68 -23.85
N GLN A 76 5.88 17.86 -23.27
CA GLN A 76 4.99 18.01 -22.13
C GLN A 76 3.89 19.03 -22.42
N THR A 77 2.65 18.56 -22.45
CA THR A 77 1.47 19.40 -22.71
C THR A 77 0.70 19.62 -21.43
N LYS A 78 0.50 20.89 -21.04
CA LYS A 78 -0.25 21.25 -19.83
C LYS A 78 -1.75 21.05 -20.07
N VAL A 79 -2.41 20.31 -19.20
CA VAL A 79 -3.83 19.96 -19.37
C VAL A 79 -4.69 20.28 -18.15
N CYS A 80 -6.00 20.40 -18.40
CA CYS A 80 -7.02 20.52 -17.37
C CYS A 80 -7.10 19.22 -16.54
N ARG A 81 -7.45 19.32 -15.24
CA ARG A 81 -7.68 18.14 -14.37
C ARG A 81 -8.67 17.16 -15.00
N HIS A 82 -9.73 17.69 -15.60
CA HIS A 82 -10.79 16.88 -16.21
C HIS A 82 -10.28 16.04 -17.38
N LEU A 83 -9.47 16.63 -18.26
CA LEU A 83 -8.85 15.93 -19.39
C LEU A 83 -7.88 14.87 -18.87
N PHE A 84 -7.07 15.20 -17.87
CA PHE A 84 -6.17 14.25 -17.23
C PHE A 84 -6.91 13.00 -16.71
N LEU A 85 -8.02 13.18 -16.00
CA LEU A 85 -8.84 12.07 -15.50
C LEU A 85 -9.47 11.26 -16.63
N LYS A 86 -9.95 11.92 -17.69
CA LYS A 86 -10.55 11.26 -18.86
C LYS A 86 -9.53 10.42 -19.63
N VAL A 87 -8.37 11.00 -19.96
CA VAL A 87 -7.31 10.32 -20.73
C VAL A 87 -6.82 9.07 -20.00
N PHE A 88 -6.57 9.15 -18.70
CA PHE A 88 -6.11 7.99 -17.92
C PHE A 88 -7.25 7.11 -17.38
N GLN A 89 -8.50 7.45 -17.66
CA GLN A 89 -9.70 6.77 -17.13
C GLN A 89 -9.65 6.51 -15.61
N ILE A 90 -9.13 7.47 -14.84
CA ILE A 90 -9.01 7.34 -13.39
C ILE A 90 -10.08 8.14 -12.65
N LYS A 91 -10.50 7.63 -11.49
CA LYS A 91 -11.41 8.33 -10.59
C LYS A 91 -10.68 9.39 -9.77
N GLU A 92 -11.41 10.44 -9.40
CA GLU A 92 -10.93 11.52 -8.53
C GLU A 92 -10.30 11.03 -7.22
N LYS A 93 -10.84 9.95 -6.65
CA LYS A 93 -10.31 9.32 -5.44
C LYS A 93 -8.86 8.85 -5.62
N ARG A 94 -8.53 8.21 -6.76
CA ARG A 94 -7.16 7.74 -7.05
C ARG A 94 -6.21 8.94 -7.18
N LEU A 95 -6.63 9.98 -7.89
CA LEU A 95 -5.85 11.21 -8.05
C LEU A 95 -5.51 11.86 -6.70
N ARG A 96 -6.50 11.98 -5.79
CA ARG A 96 -6.28 12.54 -4.44
C ARG A 96 -5.31 11.72 -3.61
N ILE A 97 -5.36 10.38 -3.70
CA ILE A 97 -4.43 9.51 -2.99
C ILE A 97 -2.99 9.77 -3.47
N ILE A 98 -2.78 9.88 -4.78
CA ILE A 98 -1.46 10.16 -5.36
C ILE A 98 -0.96 11.54 -4.92
N GLN A 99 -1.81 12.56 -4.95
CA GLN A 99 -1.49 13.90 -4.46
C GLN A 99 -1.05 13.90 -2.99
N ASN A 100 -1.78 13.19 -2.13
CA ASN A 100 -1.43 13.10 -0.72
C ASN A 100 -0.11 12.36 -0.51
N LYS A 101 0.18 11.33 -1.31
CA LYS A 101 1.47 10.63 -1.27
C LYS A 101 2.63 11.55 -1.68
N LEU A 102 2.45 12.33 -2.74
CA LEU A 102 3.42 13.34 -3.16
C LEU A 102 3.65 14.43 -2.10
N LEU A 103 2.59 14.88 -1.41
CA LEU A 103 2.73 15.88 -0.33
C LEU A 103 3.45 15.33 0.91
N SER A 104 3.29 14.04 1.19
CA SER A 104 3.91 13.37 2.34
C SER A 104 5.26 12.74 2.01
N ASN A 105 5.77 12.90 0.78
CA ASN A 105 6.96 12.19 0.27
C ASN A 105 6.92 10.67 0.57
N SER A 106 5.73 10.07 0.55
CA SER A 106 5.54 8.67 0.92
C SER A 106 5.60 7.74 -0.29
N SER A 107 6.06 6.51 -0.07
CA SER A 107 6.20 5.52 -1.14
C SER A 107 4.86 5.12 -1.76
N PHE A 108 4.84 4.95 -3.08
CA PHE A 108 3.69 4.37 -3.79
C PHE A 108 3.50 2.88 -3.52
N LYS A 109 4.50 2.18 -2.96
CA LYS A 109 4.42 0.75 -2.60
C LYS A 109 3.20 0.47 -1.71
N ASP A 110 2.45 -0.55 -2.07
CA ASP A 110 1.27 -0.96 -1.33
C ASP A 110 1.70 -1.56 0.03
N ARG A 111 1.50 -0.82 1.11
CA ARG A 111 1.77 -1.30 2.47
C ARG A 111 0.76 -2.34 2.95
N ARG A 112 -0.28 -2.67 2.16
CA ARG A 112 -1.19 -3.80 2.47
C ARG A 112 -0.45 -5.13 2.62
N ALA A 113 0.75 -5.25 2.05
CA ALA A 113 1.57 -6.46 2.14
C ALA A 113 2.37 -6.59 3.44
N LEU A 114 2.56 -5.51 4.22
CA LEU A 114 3.12 -5.65 5.56
C LEU A 114 1.95 -5.72 6.56
N PRO A 115 1.68 -6.87 7.18
CA PRO A 115 0.73 -6.90 8.27
C PRO A 115 1.13 -5.86 9.31
N LYS A 116 0.15 -5.18 9.92
CA LYS A 116 0.34 -4.14 10.96
C LYS A 116 1.32 -4.55 12.08
N ASN A 117 1.58 -5.85 12.22
CA ASN A 117 2.40 -6.50 13.23
C ASN A 117 3.52 -7.36 12.61
N ALA A 118 4.06 -6.98 11.45
CA ALA A 118 5.10 -7.75 10.75
C ALA A 118 6.35 -7.98 11.62
N ASP A 119 6.77 -6.96 12.35
CA ASP A 119 7.83 -7.02 13.35
C ASP A 119 7.49 -7.99 14.50
N ALA A 120 6.24 -7.96 14.97
CA ALA A 120 5.78 -8.90 15.98
C ALA A 120 5.82 -10.35 15.46
N PHE A 121 5.45 -10.60 14.21
CA PHE A 121 5.52 -11.96 13.65
C PHE A 121 6.95 -12.46 13.44
N ILE A 122 7.89 -11.56 13.13
CA ILE A 122 9.32 -11.91 13.10
C ILE A 122 9.80 -12.31 14.50
N LEU A 123 9.51 -11.48 15.50
CA LEU A 123 9.86 -11.76 16.90
C LEU A 123 9.13 -12.98 17.46
N LEU A 124 7.93 -13.27 16.96
CA LEU A 124 7.19 -14.47 17.34
C LEU A 124 7.92 -15.73 16.89
N LYS A 125 8.45 -15.76 15.66
CA LYS A 125 9.24 -16.90 15.17
C LYS A 125 10.47 -17.15 16.04
N GLU A 126 11.17 -16.07 16.42
CA GLU A 126 12.32 -16.13 17.33
C GLU A 126 11.89 -16.71 18.69
N HIS A 127 10.83 -16.15 19.30
CA HIS A 127 10.31 -16.59 20.60
C HIS A 127 9.87 -18.06 20.58
N VAL A 128 9.10 -18.48 19.58
CA VAL A 128 8.60 -19.85 19.44
C VAL A 128 9.75 -20.85 19.24
N GLY A 129 10.79 -20.47 18.49
CA GLY A 129 11.99 -21.28 18.32
C GLY A 129 12.72 -21.60 19.63
N THR A 130 12.62 -20.73 20.64
CA THR A 130 13.19 -21.00 21.98
C THR A 130 12.34 -21.95 22.82
N MET A 131 11.03 -22.01 22.55
CA MET A 131 10.02 -22.70 23.38
C MET A 131 9.62 -24.08 22.85
N LEU A 132 9.78 -24.32 21.54
CA LEU A 132 9.50 -25.61 20.93
C LEU A 132 10.74 -26.52 20.95
N SER A 133 10.50 -27.81 21.14
CA SER A 133 11.47 -28.86 20.86
C SER A 133 11.15 -29.50 19.52
N SER A 134 12.17 -29.71 18.70
CA SER A 134 12.08 -30.59 17.54
C SER A 134 12.32 -32.03 18.02
N SER A 135 11.39 -32.95 17.80
CA SER A 135 11.69 -34.37 18.00
C SER A 135 12.73 -34.79 16.95
N ASN A 136 13.92 -35.19 17.38
CA ASN A 136 15.00 -35.68 16.50
C ASN A 136 14.75 -37.13 16.06
N ASP A 137 13.59 -37.41 15.44
CA ASP A 137 13.47 -38.61 14.62
C ASP A 137 14.18 -38.32 13.29
N SER A 138 15.41 -38.81 13.17
CA SER A 138 16.33 -38.60 12.04
C SER A 138 15.86 -39.17 10.69
N THR A 139 14.63 -39.67 10.60
CA THR A 139 14.07 -40.32 9.39
C THR A 139 12.95 -39.53 8.71
N LYS A 140 12.54 -38.37 9.22
CA LYS A 140 11.43 -37.59 8.64
C LYS A 140 11.92 -36.38 7.85
N THR A 141 11.56 -36.33 6.57
CA THR A 141 11.72 -35.15 5.71
C THR A 141 11.10 -33.91 6.37
N THR A 142 11.66 -32.73 6.07
CA THR A 142 11.40 -31.43 6.72
C THR A 142 9.92 -31.04 6.85
N LYS A 143 9.03 -31.69 6.09
CA LYS A 143 7.57 -31.47 6.10
C LYS A 143 6.84 -32.15 7.28
N ASN A 144 7.45 -33.10 7.99
CA ASN A 144 6.78 -33.94 9.00
C ASN A 144 7.44 -33.89 10.40
N ARG A 145 8.15 -32.80 10.75
CA ARG A 145 8.70 -32.64 12.10
C ARG A 145 7.57 -32.35 13.09
N LYS A 146 7.38 -33.26 14.05
CA LYS A 146 6.46 -33.08 15.18
C LYS A 146 7.07 -32.02 16.10
N LEU A 147 6.38 -30.89 16.24
CA LEU A 147 6.74 -29.83 17.17
C LEU A 147 5.93 -30.02 18.45
N SER A 148 6.61 -30.10 19.58
CA SER A 148 5.99 -30.11 20.90
C SER A 148 6.56 -28.98 21.76
N PHE A 149 5.78 -28.50 22.73
CA PHE A 149 6.31 -27.57 23.72
C PHE A 149 7.32 -28.30 24.60
N LYS A 150 8.41 -27.62 24.96
CA LYS A 150 9.35 -28.09 25.98
C LYS A 150 8.67 -28.36 27.33
N ASN A 151 7.59 -27.63 27.61
CA ASN A 151 6.84 -27.76 28.85
C ASN A 151 5.43 -28.31 28.56
N PRO A 152 5.04 -29.46 29.12
CA PRO A 152 3.74 -30.09 28.86
C PRO A 152 2.54 -29.28 29.39
N GLY A 153 2.75 -28.33 30.32
CA GLY A 153 1.71 -27.43 30.81
C GLY A 153 1.52 -26.14 30.00
N MET A 154 2.23 -26.02 28.86
CA MET A 154 2.20 -24.84 27.99
C MET A 154 0.99 -24.88 27.06
N SER A 155 0.10 -23.90 27.21
CA SER A 155 -1.01 -23.70 26.28
C SER A 155 -0.73 -22.54 25.34
N LEU A 156 -1.42 -22.50 24.19
CA LEU A 156 -1.28 -21.39 23.24
C LEU A 156 -1.60 -20.02 23.87
N GLN A 157 -2.53 -20.00 24.84
CA GLN A 157 -2.86 -18.80 25.59
C GLN A 157 -1.73 -18.36 26.51
N LYS A 158 -1.09 -19.29 27.23
CA LYS A 158 0.10 -19.00 28.05
C LYS A 158 1.27 -18.52 27.18
N LEU A 159 1.48 -19.16 26.03
CA LEU A 159 2.49 -18.76 25.06
C LEU A 159 2.25 -17.34 24.53
N PHE A 160 1.00 -16.96 24.27
CA PHE A 160 0.67 -15.60 23.86
C PHE A 160 0.96 -14.57 24.95
N VAL A 161 0.70 -14.89 26.21
CA VAL A 161 1.04 -14.01 27.35
C VAL A 161 2.56 -13.84 27.45
N LEU A 162 3.33 -14.93 27.40
CA LEU A 162 4.79 -14.89 27.41
C LEU A 162 5.35 -14.11 26.22
N PHE A 163 4.72 -14.24 25.05
CA PHE A 163 5.13 -13.51 23.86
C PHE A 163 4.91 -11.99 24.01
N LYS A 164 3.83 -11.55 24.67
CA LYS A 164 3.62 -10.12 24.97
C LYS A 164 4.75 -9.56 25.83
N ASP A 165 5.16 -10.30 26.86
CA ASP A 165 6.25 -9.88 27.75
C ASP A 165 7.59 -9.87 27.00
N TYR A 166 7.86 -10.90 26.20
CA TYR A 166 9.04 -10.98 25.34
C TYR A 166 9.11 -9.81 24.36
N TYR A 167 8.02 -9.51 23.66
CA TYR A 167 7.94 -8.40 22.71
C TYR A 167 8.17 -7.05 23.41
N ARG A 168 7.57 -6.84 24.58
CA ARG A 168 7.77 -5.64 25.39
C ARG A 168 9.21 -5.48 25.83
N ASN A 169 9.87 -6.56 26.24
CA ASN A 169 11.25 -6.53 26.69
C ASN A 169 12.23 -6.16 25.57
N LYS A 170 12.02 -6.72 24.36
CA LYS A 170 12.85 -6.47 23.16
C LYS A 170 12.64 -5.09 22.54
N THR A 171 11.39 -4.64 22.43
CA THR A 171 11.05 -3.42 21.66
C THR A 171 10.75 -2.20 22.51
N LYS A 172 10.57 -2.38 23.83
CA LYS A 172 10.05 -1.37 24.78
C LYS A 172 8.65 -0.85 24.42
N ARG A 173 7.89 -1.56 23.58
CA ARG A 173 6.53 -1.20 23.14
C ARG A 173 5.50 -2.20 23.64
N THR A 174 4.26 -1.76 23.73
CA THR A 174 3.11 -2.65 23.97
C THR A 174 2.71 -3.35 22.67
N LEU A 175 2.46 -4.66 22.73
CA LEU A 175 2.04 -5.43 21.57
C LEU A 175 0.56 -5.17 21.24
N ASP A 176 0.29 -4.52 20.11
CA ASP A 176 -1.07 -4.33 19.55
C ASP A 176 -1.47 -5.50 18.63
N LEU A 177 -1.48 -6.72 19.20
CA LEU A 177 -1.89 -7.95 18.51
C LEU A 177 -3.00 -8.62 19.33
N SER A 178 -4.12 -8.95 18.69
CA SER A 178 -5.19 -9.71 19.34
C SER A 178 -4.84 -11.20 19.46
N TYR A 179 -5.35 -11.87 20.49
CA TYR A 179 -5.17 -13.31 20.64
C TYR A 179 -5.72 -14.09 19.44
N LYS A 180 -6.86 -13.66 18.87
CA LYS A 180 -7.44 -14.27 17.67
C LYS A 180 -6.49 -14.21 16.47
N THR A 181 -5.88 -13.05 16.24
CA THR A 181 -4.89 -12.86 15.16
C THR A 181 -3.66 -13.72 15.40
N TYR A 182 -3.19 -13.77 16.65
CA TYR A 182 -2.09 -14.63 17.07
C TYR A 182 -2.37 -16.11 16.81
N CYS A 183 -3.52 -16.63 17.25
CA CYS A 183 -3.91 -18.01 17.05
C CYS A 183 -4.01 -18.38 15.58
N LYS A 184 -4.59 -17.50 14.75
CA LYS A 184 -4.68 -17.72 13.31
C LYS A 184 -3.28 -17.87 12.71
N TYR A 185 -2.39 -16.90 12.99
CA TYR A 185 -1.02 -16.95 12.51
C TYR A 185 -0.28 -18.21 12.98
N PHE A 186 -0.45 -18.57 14.26
CA PHE A 186 0.20 -19.73 14.83
C PHE A 186 -0.31 -21.04 14.19
N LYS A 187 -1.60 -21.14 13.90
CA LYS A 187 -2.17 -22.27 13.13
C LYS A 187 -1.58 -22.32 11.72
N ASP A 188 -1.67 -21.23 10.97
CA ASP A 188 -1.24 -21.16 9.56
C ASP A 188 0.26 -21.48 9.37
N HIS A 189 1.10 -21.26 10.40
CA HIS A 189 2.55 -21.46 10.33
C HIS A 189 3.09 -22.66 11.12
N TYR A 190 2.29 -23.24 12.02
CA TYR A 190 2.66 -24.37 12.87
C TYR A 190 1.55 -25.42 12.89
N GLU A 191 0.94 -25.73 11.74
CA GLU A 191 -0.18 -26.67 11.59
C GLU A 191 0.11 -28.05 12.20
N THR A 192 1.36 -28.52 12.13
CA THR A 192 1.80 -29.80 12.71
C THR A 192 1.67 -29.86 14.24
N PHE A 193 1.52 -28.71 14.91
CA PHE A 193 1.32 -28.60 16.35
C PHE A 193 -0.11 -28.99 16.79
N PHE A 194 -1.12 -28.75 15.94
CA PHE A 194 -2.54 -28.92 16.31
C PHE A 194 -3.12 -30.29 15.97
N GLN A 195 -2.37 -31.18 15.33
CA GLN A 195 -2.86 -32.52 15.00
C GLN A 195 -2.95 -33.46 16.22
N ASN A 196 -2.51 -33.02 17.42
CA ASN A 196 -2.49 -33.85 18.64
C ASN A 196 -2.98 -33.11 19.91
N MET A 197 -3.75 -32.03 19.78
CA MET A 197 -4.56 -31.46 20.88
C MET A 197 -6.02 -31.83 20.66
#